data_AF-A0A2D9B543-F1
#
_entry.id   AF-A0A2D9B543-F1
#
_cell.length_a   1.000
_cell.length_b   1.000
_cell.length_c   1.000
_cell.angle_alpha   90.00
_cell.angle_beta   90.00
_cell.angle_gamma   90.00
#
_symmetry.space_group_name_H-M   'P 1'
#
loop_
_entity.id
_entity.type
_entity.pdbx_description
1 polymer ?
#
loop_
_entity_poly.entity_id
_entity_poly.type
_entity_poly.pdbx_seq_one_letter_code
_entity_poly.pdbx_strand_id
1 'polypeptide(L)'
;MSVKELNISPVGRVEGDLDVKVYIDNGKVTRAHTQAAMFRGFEKIMAGKDPQSGLIVTPRICGICGGSHLYCASSALDTAWGTKLSPNALLLRAIGQATETIQSIPRWFYAIFATDMANKKFADKPLYKEVVKRWAAYVGETFQIGLTASGLPVQVYALFGGQWPHSSYMVPGGVMCAPTLKDITRAHAIMTQFKNDWLEPVWLGCTIERYLEIKSWDDMLAWMEESESHKNSDLGLLIRAGLEFGLDTFGKGVGKFLAFGTYLHKDLYNNPTIEGRNKALISSSGFFDGENWHEFDHLKVSEHVKHSWYNNQEDGLHPWDEPLPTPAKSQTLHDS
;
A
#
# COMPACT_ATOMS: atom_id res chain seq x y z
N MET A 1 -14.52 -22.99 -29.51
CA MET A 1 -14.46 -21.51 -29.62
C MET A 1 -12.99 -21.13 -29.63
N SER A 2 -12.59 -20.07 -30.34
CA SER A 2 -11.19 -19.65 -30.44
C SER A 2 -10.77 -18.88 -29.18
N VAL A 3 -9.53 -19.12 -28.71
CA VAL A 3 -8.90 -18.31 -27.65
C VAL A 3 -8.85 -16.86 -28.11
N LYS A 4 -9.36 -15.94 -27.28
CA LYS A 4 -9.33 -14.50 -27.54
C LYS A 4 -8.16 -13.87 -26.82
N GLU A 5 -7.40 -13.05 -27.52
CA GLU A 5 -6.38 -12.19 -26.92
C GLU A 5 -6.97 -10.82 -26.57
N LEU A 6 -6.62 -10.30 -25.40
CA LEU A 6 -6.94 -8.94 -24.98
C LEU A 6 -5.67 -8.26 -24.44
N ASN A 7 -5.38 -7.10 -25.01
CA ASN A 7 -4.24 -6.26 -24.69
C ASN A 7 -4.76 -4.98 -24.00
N ILE A 8 -4.23 -4.69 -22.81
CA ILE A 8 -4.57 -3.52 -22.01
C ILE A 8 -3.28 -2.72 -21.80
N SER A 9 -3.12 -1.64 -22.55
CA SER A 9 -1.96 -0.76 -22.49
C SER A 9 -2.37 0.70 -22.75
N PRO A 10 -2.02 1.64 -21.85
CA PRO A 10 -1.61 1.39 -20.47
C PRO A 10 -2.80 0.93 -19.61
N VAL A 11 -2.53 0.19 -18.53
CA VAL A 11 -3.51 0.02 -17.44
C VAL A 11 -3.70 1.37 -16.75
N GLY A 12 -4.92 1.91 -16.81
CA GLY A 12 -5.25 3.17 -16.14
C GLY A 12 -5.47 3.01 -14.63
N ARG A 13 -5.44 4.14 -13.90
CA ARG A 13 -5.70 4.22 -12.45
C ARG A 13 -4.78 3.33 -11.59
N VAL A 14 -3.54 3.13 -12.02
CA VAL A 14 -2.46 2.55 -11.19
C VAL A 14 -1.26 3.50 -11.17
N GLU A 15 -0.30 3.23 -10.29
CA GLU A 15 0.98 3.94 -10.31
C GLU A 15 1.95 3.24 -11.26
N GLY A 16 2.68 4.02 -12.06
CA GLY A 16 3.63 3.53 -13.05
C GLY A 16 3.00 3.07 -14.36
N ASP A 17 3.87 2.67 -15.30
CA ASP A 17 3.48 2.18 -16.62
C ASP A 17 3.37 0.65 -16.61
N LEU A 18 2.13 0.16 -16.54
CA LEU A 18 1.82 -1.27 -16.54
C LEU A 18 1.01 -1.64 -17.78
N ASP A 19 1.50 -2.64 -18.51
CA ASP A 19 0.78 -3.29 -19.61
C ASP A 19 0.35 -4.69 -19.19
N VAL A 20 -0.84 -5.12 -19.63
CA VAL A 20 -1.39 -6.44 -19.33
C VAL A 20 -1.91 -7.10 -20.60
N LYS A 21 -1.46 -8.32 -20.87
CA LYS A 21 -1.92 -9.17 -21.98
C LYS A 21 -2.55 -10.43 -21.42
N VAL A 22 -3.83 -10.65 -21.72
CA VAL A 22 -4.57 -11.83 -21.26
C VAL A 22 -5.11 -12.65 -22.42
N TYR A 23 -5.11 -13.97 -22.23
CA TYR A 23 -5.70 -14.95 -23.13
C TYR A 23 -6.96 -15.49 -22.46
N ILE A 24 -8.06 -15.44 -23.18
CA ILE A 24 -9.40 -15.74 -22.70
C ILE A 24 -9.93 -16.94 -23.47
N ASP A 25 -10.31 -17.99 -22.75
CA ASP A 25 -11.00 -19.16 -23.30
C ASP A 25 -12.30 -19.38 -22.52
N ASN A 26 -13.41 -19.55 -23.25
CA ASN A 26 -14.76 -19.74 -22.70
C ASN A 26 -15.10 -18.73 -21.58
N GLY A 27 -14.75 -17.45 -21.78
CA GLY A 27 -15.03 -16.36 -20.84
C GLY A 27 -14.12 -16.33 -19.60
N LYS A 28 -13.11 -17.20 -19.50
CA LYS A 28 -12.14 -17.23 -18.39
C LYS A 28 -10.74 -16.89 -18.88
N VAL A 29 -10.01 -16.12 -18.09
CA VAL A 29 -8.59 -15.88 -18.33
C VAL A 29 -7.82 -17.16 -18.05
N THR A 30 -7.08 -17.67 -19.03
CA THR A 30 -6.25 -18.89 -18.92
C THR A 30 -4.77 -18.57 -18.84
N ARG A 31 -4.36 -17.39 -19.31
CA ARG A 31 -2.99 -16.90 -19.22
C ARG A 31 -2.99 -15.38 -19.14
N ALA A 32 -2.11 -14.82 -18.32
CA ALA A 32 -1.89 -13.39 -18.20
C ALA A 32 -0.38 -13.12 -18.20
N HIS A 33 0.03 -12.04 -18.86
CA HIS A 33 1.36 -11.47 -18.79
C HIS A 33 1.24 -10.03 -18.38
N THR A 34 2.18 -9.57 -17.57
CA THR A 34 2.27 -8.19 -17.12
C THR A 34 3.64 -7.65 -17.44
N GLN A 35 3.71 -6.40 -17.90
CA GLN A 35 4.94 -5.74 -18.27
C GLN A 35 5.00 -4.37 -17.62
N ALA A 36 5.98 -4.17 -16.75
CA ALA A 36 6.36 -2.82 -16.31
C ALA A 36 7.20 -2.17 -17.42
N ALA A 37 6.67 -1.13 -18.06
CA ALA A 37 7.24 -0.59 -19.28
C ALA A 37 8.38 0.41 -19.06
N MET A 38 8.61 0.87 -17.82
CA MET A 38 9.60 1.89 -17.48
C MET A 38 10.71 1.36 -16.57
N PHE A 39 11.97 1.65 -16.93
CA PHE A 39 13.13 1.47 -16.07
C PHE A 39 13.80 2.82 -15.77
N ARG A 40 14.06 3.10 -14.49
CA ARG A 40 14.73 4.34 -14.02
C ARG A 40 16.13 4.10 -13.44
N GLY A 41 16.43 2.89 -12.97
CA GLY A 41 17.78 2.49 -12.52
C GLY A 41 18.27 3.16 -11.23
N PHE A 42 17.43 3.24 -10.20
CA PHE A 42 17.77 3.87 -8.92
C PHE A 42 19.01 3.26 -8.24
N GLU A 43 19.19 1.93 -8.25
CA GLU A 43 20.37 1.31 -7.66
C GLU A 43 21.65 1.74 -8.36
N LYS A 44 21.62 1.80 -9.70
CA LYS A 44 22.76 2.26 -10.50
C LYS A 44 23.06 3.74 -10.27
N ILE A 45 22.04 4.58 -10.07
CA ILE A 45 22.22 6.01 -9.73
C ILE A 45 22.91 6.16 -8.36
N MET A 46 22.55 5.32 -7.39
CA MET A 46 23.11 5.36 -6.03
C MET A 46 24.52 4.76 -5.93
N ALA A 47 24.94 3.94 -6.89
CA ALA A 47 26.26 3.32 -6.88
C ALA A 47 27.40 4.35 -6.76
N GLY A 48 28.30 4.11 -5.80
CA GLY A 48 29.45 4.98 -5.51
C GLY A 48 29.09 6.36 -4.95
N LYS A 49 27.84 6.60 -4.53
CA LYS A 49 27.41 7.81 -3.85
C LYS A 49 27.52 7.64 -2.34
N ASP A 50 27.47 8.77 -1.62
CA ASP A 50 27.30 8.73 -0.16
C ASP A 50 26.02 7.96 0.19
N PRO A 51 26.05 6.97 1.11
CA PRO A 51 24.86 6.20 1.50
C PRO A 51 23.66 7.06 1.91
N GLN A 52 23.89 8.25 2.48
CA GLN A 52 22.83 9.20 2.83
C GLN A 52 22.08 9.76 1.62
N SER A 53 22.67 9.70 0.42
CA SER A 53 21.98 10.06 -0.82
C SER A 53 20.73 9.21 -1.01
N GLY A 54 20.68 8.00 -0.45
CA GLY A 54 19.49 7.15 -0.43
C GLY A 54 18.29 7.84 0.23
N LEU A 55 18.48 8.65 1.26
CA LEU A 55 17.41 9.41 1.93
C LEU A 55 16.72 10.42 1.01
N ILE A 56 17.40 10.85 -0.05
CA ILE A 56 16.89 11.81 -1.03
C ILE A 56 16.40 11.08 -2.27
N VAL A 57 17.15 10.08 -2.72
CA VAL A 57 16.95 9.37 -3.98
C VAL A 57 15.82 8.35 -3.89
N THR A 58 15.79 7.49 -2.86
CA THR A 58 14.78 6.42 -2.77
C THR A 58 13.34 6.94 -2.62
N PRO A 59 13.05 8.07 -1.94
CA PRO A 59 11.68 8.59 -1.89
C PRO A 59 11.13 9.00 -3.25
N ARG A 60 11.98 9.19 -4.27
CA ARG A 60 11.57 9.49 -5.66
C ARG A 60 11.29 8.23 -6.49
N ILE A 61 11.46 7.04 -5.90
CA ILE A 61 11.01 5.79 -6.53
C ILE A 61 9.50 5.85 -6.74
N CYS A 62 8.71 6.36 -5.80
CA CYS A 62 7.26 6.49 -5.97
C CYS A 62 6.73 7.78 -5.34
N GLY A 63 5.83 8.48 -6.04
CA GLY A 63 5.16 9.68 -5.54
C GLY A 63 4.05 9.41 -4.52
N ILE A 64 3.54 8.18 -4.45
CA ILE A 64 2.45 7.78 -3.55
C ILE A 64 3.01 7.24 -2.23
N CYS A 65 4.03 6.38 -2.27
CA CYS A 65 4.65 5.74 -1.10
C CYS A 65 6.10 6.21 -0.84
N GLY A 66 6.43 7.45 -1.21
CA GLY A 66 7.78 8.00 -1.05
C GLY A 66 8.25 8.06 0.41
N GLY A 67 7.35 8.26 1.37
CA GLY A 67 7.65 8.22 2.80
C GLY A 67 8.06 6.83 3.28
N SER A 68 7.47 5.77 2.73
CA SER A 68 7.83 4.38 3.00
C SER A 68 9.25 4.06 2.51
N HIS A 69 9.64 4.58 1.34
CA HIS A 69 11.02 4.48 0.86
C HIS A 69 12.02 5.26 1.74
N LEU A 70 11.63 6.45 2.23
CA LEU A 70 12.44 7.21 3.19
C LEU A 70 12.61 6.45 4.51
N TYR A 71 11.52 5.85 5.01
CA TYR A 71 11.52 5.02 6.21
C TYR A 71 12.48 3.84 6.05
N CYS A 72 12.37 3.09 4.95
CA CYS A 72 13.24 1.97 4.65
C CYS A 72 14.72 2.39 4.55
N ALA A 73 15.02 3.46 3.81
CA ALA A 73 16.39 3.95 3.64
C ALA A 73 17.01 4.41 4.98
N SER A 74 16.27 5.18 5.78
CA SER A 74 16.73 5.62 7.10
C SER A 74 16.95 4.44 8.05
N SER A 75 16.03 3.46 8.07
CA SER A 75 16.18 2.25 8.87
C SER A 75 17.35 1.37 8.44
N ALA A 76 17.61 1.25 7.13
CA ALA A 76 18.76 0.50 6.63
C ALA A 76 20.09 1.15 7.08
N LEU A 77 20.19 2.47 7.00
CA LEU A 77 21.35 3.22 7.48
C LEU A 77 21.51 3.14 9.01
N ASP A 78 20.39 3.15 9.76
CA ASP A 78 20.43 2.98 11.21
C ASP A 78 21.08 1.66 11.62
N THR A 79 20.68 0.57 10.96
CA THR A 79 21.27 -0.76 11.18
C THR A 79 22.72 -0.81 10.71
N ALA A 80 23.03 -0.29 9.51
CA ALA A 80 24.38 -0.33 8.95
C ALA A 80 25.40 0.48 9.78
N TRP A 81 24.97 1.56 10.43
CA TRP A 81 25.83 2.43 11.23
C TRP A 81 25.76 2.17 12.74
N GLY A 82 24.91 1.24 13.18
CA GLY A 82 24.71 0.97 14.60
C GLY A 82 24.23 2.20 15.37
N THR A 83 23.31 2.98 14.79
CA THR A 83 22.82 4.21 15.41
C THR A 83 21.99 3.90 16.67
N LYS A 84 21.76 4.93 17.48
CA LYS A 84 20.85 4.86 18.62
C LYS A 84 19.64 5.74 18.36
N LEU A 85 18.45 5.14 18.28
CA LEU A 85 17.20 5.85 18.09
C LEU A 85 16.58 6.24 19.43
N SER A 86 16.03 7.47 19.50
CA SER A 86 15.20 7.87 20.63
C SER A 86 13.77 7.31 20.48
N PRO A 87 13.05 7.07 21.59
CA PRO A 87 11.65 6.66 21.53
C PRO A 87 10.77 7.62 20.72
N ASN A 88 11.03 8.93 20.81
CA ASN A 88 10.29 9.94 20.03
C ASN A 88 10.55 9.83 18.53
N ALA A 89 11.78 9.50 18.12
CA ALA A 89 12.08 9.30 16.70
C ALA A 89 11.32 8.08 16.14
N LEU A 90 11.29 6.97 16.88
CA LEU A 90 10.53 5.78 16.49
C LEU A 90 9.03 6.08 16.36
N LEU A 91 8.46 6.82 17.32
CA LEU A 91 7.06 7.25 17.27
C LEU A 91 6.78 8.19 16.09
N LEU A 92 7.62 9.19 15.84
CA LEU A 92 7.43 10.14 14.75
C LEU A 92 7.58 9.50 13.37
N ARG A 93 8.48 8.52 13.23
CA ARG A 93 8.57 7.72 12.00
C ARG A 93 7.34 6.83 11.83
N ALA A 94 6.84 6.21 12.90
CA ALA A 94 5.61 5.42 12.87
C ALA A 94 4.37 6.26 12.52
N ILE A 95 4.26 7.48 13.06
CA ILE A 95 3.19 8.42 12.70
C ILE A 95 3.28 8.80 11.21
N GLY A 96 4.48 9.05 10.69
CA GLY A 96 4.67 9.30 9.25
C GLY A 96 4.22 8.12 8.40
N GLN A 97 4.65 6.90 8.74
CA GLN A 97 4.23 5.70 8.02
C GLN A 97 2.71 5.47 8.09
N ALA A 98 2.11 5.67 9.27
CA ALA A 98 0.68 5.50 9.48
C ALA A 98 -0.12 6.52 8.68
N THR A 99 0.27 7.80 8.71
CA THR A 99 -0.43 8.86 7.99
C THR A 99 -0.30 8.72 6.46
N GLU A 100 0.85 8.29 5.94
CA GLU A 100 1.01 7.95 4.51
C GLU A 100 0.12 6.77 4.10
N THR A 101 -0.01 5.76 4.95
CA THR A 101 -0.90 4.62 4.71
C THR A 101 -2.36 5.05 4.73
N ILE A 102 -2.78 5.76 5.79
CA ILE A 102 -4.17 6.17 6.01
C ILE A 102 -4.66 7.09 4.90
N GLN A 103 -3.87 8.07 4.43
CA GLN A 103 -4.30 8.92 3.31
C GLN A 103 -4.50 8.14 2.01
N SER A 104 -3.74 7.06 1.81
CA SER A 104 -3.79 6.28 0.57
C SER A 104 -5.09 5.48 0.44
N ILE A 105 -5.68 5.04 1.56
CA ILE A 105 -6.88 4.19 1.58
C ILE A 105 -8.08 4.84 0.87
N PRO A 106 -8.57 6.03 1.26
CA PRO A 106 -9.70 6.65 0.58
C PRO A 106 -9.38 7.03 -0.87
N ARG A 107 -8.14 7.45 -1.17
CA ARG A 107 -7.74 7.76 -2.57
C ARG A 107 -7.78 6.52 -3.45
N TRP A 108 -7.21 5.43 -2.98
CA TRP A 108 -7.27 4.14 -3.65
C TRP A 108 -8.73 3.69 -3.80
N PHE A 109 -9.53 3.75 -2.75
CA PHE A 109 -10.90 3.30 -2.83
C PHE A 109 -11.71 4.13 -3.84
N TYR A 110 -11.84 5.44 -3.66
CA TYR A 110 -12.75 6.24 -4.48
C TYR A 110 -12.22 6.55 -5.88
N ALA A 111 -10.95 6.94 -6.02
CA ALA A 111 -10.40 7.37 -7.32
C ALA A 111 -9.82 6.23 -8.15
N ILE A 112 -9.47 5.09 -7.54
CA ILE A 112 -8.88 3.96 -8.26
C ILE A 112 -9.87 2.81 -8.36
N PHE A 113 -10.33 2.24 -7.25
CA PHE A 113 -11.03 0.95 -7.24
C PHE A 113 -12.55 1.07 -7.46
N ALA A 114 -13.25 1.76 -6.57
CA ALA A 114 -14.72 1.79 -6.50
C ALA A 114 -15.37 2.37 -7.76
N THR A 115 -14.66 3.24 -8.48
CA THR A 115 -15.17 3.80 -9.74
C THR A 115 -15.32 2.74 -10.84
N ASP A 116 -14.60 1.61 -10.79
CA ASP A 116 -14.86 0.46 -11.66
C ASP A 116 -16.16 -0.26 -11.34
N MET A 117 -16.61 -0.21 -10.09
CA MET A 117 -17.90 -0.79 -9.68
C MET A 117 -19.08 0.03 -10.24
N ALA A 118 -18.86 1.30 -10.60
CA ALA A 118 -19.85 2.15 -11.28
C ALA A 118 -19.93 1.89 -12.80
N ASN A 119 -19.23 0.89 -13.33
CA ASN A 119 -19.26 0.56 -14.76
C ASN A 119 -20.61 -0.09 -15.17
N LYS A 120 -21.15 0.31 -16.33
CA LYS A 120 -22.42 -0.18 -16.89
C LYS A 120 -22.51 -1.70 -17.06
N LYS A 121 -21.40 -2.44 -17.04
CA LYS A 121 -21.40 -3.91 -17.03
C LYS A 121 -22.17 -4.51 -15.84
N PHE A 122 -22.36 -3.75 -14.78
CA PHE A 122 -23.13 -4.13 -13.60
C PHE A 122 -24.55 -3.55 -13.61
N ALA A 123 -25.01 -2.92 -14.70
CA ALA A 123 -26.29 -2.19 -14.71
C ALA A 123 -27.53 -3.06 -14.45
N ASP A 124 -27.42 -4.38 -14.64
CA ASP A 124 -28.44 -5.38 -14.33
C ASP A 124 -28.49 -5.75 -12.84
N LYS A 125 -27.48 -5.33 -12.05
CA LYS A 125 -27.36 -5.67 -10.63
C LYS A 125 -28.19 -4.72 -9.76
N PRO A 126 -28.99 -5.23 -8.79
CA PRO A 126 -29.81 -4.41 -7.91
C PRO A 126 -29.06 -3.24 -7.23
N LEU A 127 -27.85 -3.45 -6.74
CA LEU A 127 -27.06 -2.44 -6.02
C LEU A 127 -26.33 -1.45 -6.93
N TYR A 128 -26.34 -1.65 -8.25
CA TYR A 128 -25.64 -0.79 -9.19
C TYR A 128 -26.02 0.68 -9.08
N LYS A 129 -27.32 0.98 -8.96
CA LYS A 129 -27.77 2.38 -8.85
C LYS A 129 -27.20 3.07 -7.61
N GLU A 130 -27.12 2.36 -6.49
CA GLU A 130 -26.56 2.88 -5.25
C GLU A 130 -25.04 3.06 -5.36
N VAL A 131 -24.35 2.09 -5.95
CA VAL A 131 -22.89 2.17 -6.24
C VAL A 131 -22.57 3.39 -7.12
N VAL A 132 -23.31 3.60 -8.21
CA VAL A 132 -23.12 4.77 -9.09
C VAL A 132 -23.41 6.06 -8.34
N LYS A 133 -24.51 6.11 -7.59
CA LYS A 133 -24.88 7.29 -6.80
C LYS A 133 -23.78 7.71 -5.82
N ARG A 134 -23.07 6.76 -5.21
CA ARG A 134 -22.04 7.06 -4.21
C ARG A 134 -20.62 7.21 -4.76
N TRP A 135 -20.20 6.35 -5.68
CA TRP A 135 -18.79 6.18 -6.04
C TRP A 135 -18.46 6.53 -7.49
N ALA A 136 -19.43 6.91 -8.32
CA ALA A 136 -19.12 7.37 -9.67
C ALA A 136 -18.12 8.54 -9.63
N ALA A 137 -17.11 8.48 -10.49
CA ALA A 137 -16.04 9.48 -10.49
C ALA A 137 -16.61 10.90 -10.63
N TYR A 138 -16.12 11.81 -9.79
CA TYR A 138 -16.46 13.24 -9.75
C TYR A 138 -17.89 13.60 -9.30
N VAL A 139 -18.87 12.72 -9.49
CA VAL A 139 -20.30 13.02 -9.23
C VAL A 139 -20.92 12.21 -8.10
N GLY A 140 -20.23 11.16 -7.63
CA GLY A 140 -20.69 10.33 -6.54
C GLY A 140 -20.74 11.06 -5.20
N GLU A 141 -21.79 10.83 -4.41
CA GLU A 141 -22.03 11.52 -3.13
C GLU A 141 -20.86 11.39 -2.15
N THR A 142 -20.25 10.20 -2.03
CA THR A 142 -19.15 9.94 -1.11
C THR A 142 -17.76 10.02 -1.77
N PHE A 143 -17.70 10.04 -3.11
CA PHE A 143 -16.46 10.18 -3.87
C PHE A 143 -15.65 11.42 -3.43
N GLN A 144 -16.29 12.59 -3.41
CA GLN A 144 -15.60 13.82 -3.03
C GLN A 144 -15.24 13.83 -1.54
N ILE A 145 -16.12 13.31 -0.68
CA ILE A 145 -15.91 13.27 0.78
C ILE A 145 -14.66 12.46 1.11
N GLY A 146 -14.52 11.25 0.56
CA GLY A 146 -13.34 10.42 0.82
C GLY A 146 -12.06 11.04 0.27
N LEU A 147 -12.10 11.61 -0.95
CA LEU A 147 -10.93 12.26 -1.52
C LEU A 147 -10.48 13.49 -0.73
N THR A 148 -11.38 14.34 -0.27
CA THR A 148 -10.98 15.51 0.53
C THR A 148 -10.52 15.10 1.93
N ALA A 149 -11.17 14.11 2.54
CA ALA A 149 -10.75 13.56 3.83
C ALA A 149 -9.31 13.03 3.81
N SER A 150 -8.87 12.45 2.69
CA SER A 150 -7.47 12.00 2.50
C SER A 150 -6.43 13.11 2.69
N GLY A 151 -6.82 14.38 2.58
CA GLY A 151 -5.94 15.52 2.83
C GLY A 151 -5.59 15.70 4.31
N LEU A 152 -6.40 15.18 5.24
CA LEU A 152 -6.19 15.36 6.68
C LEU A 152 -4.97 14.59 7.20
N PRO A 153 -4.79 13.28 6.94
CA PRO A 153 -3.56 12.59 7.34
C PRO A 153 -2.32 13.18 6.64
N VAL A 154 -2.45 13.69 5.40
CA VAL A 154 -1.37 14.40 4.70
C VAL A 154 -0.93 15.66 5.46
N GLN A 155 -1.86 16.42 6.06
CA GLN A 155 -1.51 17.57 6.90
C GLN A 155 -0.70 17.16 8.13
N VAL A 156 -1.04 16.02 8.75
CA VAL A 156 -0.27 15.49 9.89
C VAL A 156 1.11 15.03 9.45
N TYR A 157 1.20 14.34 8.31
CA TYR A 157 2.49 13.98 7.71
C TYR A 157 3.33 15.22 7.47
N ALA A 158 2.78 16.26 6.84
CA ALA A 158 3.49 17.51 6.58
C ALA A 158 3.85 18.29 7.84
N LEU A 159 3.05 18.20 8.90
CA LEU A 159 3.34 18.85 10.19
C LEU A 159 4.66 18.35 10.80
N PHE A 160 4.94 17.05 10.70
CA PHE A 160 6.17 16.45 11.24
C PHE A 160 7.26 16.24 10.18
N GLY A 161 6.85 16.01 8.95
CA GLY A 161 7.70 15.72 7.79
C GLY A 161 8.03 16.94 6.93
N GLY A 162 7.48 18.11 7.22
CA GLY A 162 7.63 19.33 6.43
C GLY A 162 6.77 19.36 5.16
N GLN A 163 6.70 18.26 4.41
CA GLN A 163 5.89 18.15 3.19
C GLN A 163 5.50 16.71 2.87
N TRP A 164 4.46 16.56 2.04
CA TRP A 164 4.16 15.31 1.34
C TRP A 164 3.62 15.67 -0.05
N PRO A 165 4.04 15.00 -1.13
CA PRO A 165 4.98 13.88 -1.16
C PRO A 165 6.45 14.29 -0.92
N HIS A 166 7.32 13.29 -0.79
CA HIS A 166 8.78 13.44 -0.75
C HIS A 166 9.36 14.31 0.39
N SER A 167 9.08 13.94 1.64
CA SER A 167 9.77 14.51 2.80
C SER A 167 11.25 14.12 2.88
N SER A 168 11.98 14.74 3.80
CA SER A 168 13.37 14.41 4.16
C SER A 168 13.62 14.49 5.67
N TYR A 169 12.56 14.33 6.48
CA TYR A 169 12.66 14.49 7.94
C TYR A 169 13.25 13.30 8.68
N MET A 170 13.23 12.09 8.10
CA MET A 170 13.84 10.91 8.71
C MET A 170 15.32 10.87 8.33
N VAL A 171 16.18 10.78 9.34
CA VAL A 171 17.64 10.74 9.17
C VAL A 171 18.21 9.64 10.05
N PRO A 172 19.39 9.07 9.73
CA PRO A 172 20.04 8.11 10.61
C PRO A 172 20.22 8.68 12.03
N GLY A 173 19.87 7.91 13.04
CA GLY A 173 19.82 8.31 14.44
C GLY A 173 18.51 8.98 14.87
N GLY A 174 17.59 9.32 13.96
CA GLY A 174 16.24 9.72 14.36
C GLY A 174 15.43 10.50 13.31
N VAL A 175 15.01 11.70 13.69
CA VAL A 175 14.21 12.62 12.87
C VAL A 175 14.68 14.06 13.08
N MET A 176 14.45 14.92 12.10
CA MET A 176 14.85 16.33 12.12
C MET A 176 13.88 17.24 12.89
N CYS A 177 12.62 16.83 13.03
CA CYS A 177 11.59 17.65 13.65
C CYS A 177 11.64 17.59 15.19
N ALA A 178 11.34 18.71 15.83
CA ALA A 178 11.22 18.84 17.28
C ALA A 178 9.80 19.32 17.62
N PRO A 179 8.80 18.42 17.60
CA PRO A 179 7.40 18.79 17.79
C PRO A 179 7.14 19.31 19.21
N THR A 180 6.36 20.37 19.30
CA THR A 180 5.87 20.96 20.55
C THR A 180 4.53 20.34 20.95
N LEU A 181 4.07 20.59 22.18
CA LEU A 181 2.72 20.19 22.60
C LEU A 181 1.64 20.74 21.66
N LYS A 182 1.82 21.95 21.13
CA LYS A 182 0.91 22.56 20.16
C LYS A 182 0.81 21.72 18.89
N ASP A 183 1.93 21.20 18.39
CA ASP A 183 1.97 20.38 17.18
C ASP A 183 1.28 19.03 17.41
N ILE A 184 1.51 18.40 18.57
CA ILE A 184 0.84 17.15 18.94
C ILE A 184 -0.68 17.35 19.06
N THR A 185 -1.13 18.40 19.76
CA THR A 185 -2.55 18.74 19.89
C THR A 185 -3.19 19.00 18.53
N ARG A 186 -2.48 19.71 17.64
CA ARG A 186 -2.95 19.96 16.27
C ARG A 186 -3.09 18.66 15.48
N ALA A 187 -2.09 17.77 15.53
CA ALA A 187 -2.15 16.47 14.87
C ALA A 187 -3.34 15.63 15.36
N HIS A 188 -3.56 15.59 16.68
CA HIS A 188 -4.72 14.93 17.27
C HIS A 188 -6.05 15.49 16.77
N ALA A 189 -6.19 16.82 16.72
CA ALA A 189 -7.41 17.47 16.22
C ALA A 189 -7.66 17.12 14.75
N ILE A 190 -6.62 17.12 13.91
CA ILE A 190 -6.73 16.76 12.49
C ILE A 190 -7.16 15.30 12.32
N MET A 191 -6.57 14.36 13.06
CA MET A 191 -6.97 12.95 12.99
C MET A 191 -8.36 12.70 13.58
N THR A 192 -8.75 13.47 14.60
CA THR A 192 -10.13 13.46 15.13
C THR A 192 -11.12 13.95 14.09
N GLN A 193 -10.76 14.98 13.32
CA GLN A 193 -11.56 15.43 12.19
C GLN A 193 -11.66 14.34 11.11
N PHE A 194 -10.55 13.70 10.72
CA PHE A 194 -10.58 12.59 9.75
C PHE A 194 -11.53 11.46 10.20
N LYS A 195 -11.49 11.15 11.50
CA LYS A 195 -12.36 10.18 12.12
C LYS A 195 -13.84 10.57 12.01
N ASN A 196 -14.16 11.79 12.42
CA ASN A 196 -15.52 12.29 12.55
C ASN A 196 -16.15 12.72 11.21
N ASP A 197 -15.35 13.07 10.20
CA ASP A 197 -15.85 13.56 8.92
C ASP A 197 -16.03 12.40 7.92
N TRP A 198 -15.22 11.34 8.01
CA TRP A 198 -15.21 10.26 7.03
C TRP A 198 -15.20 8.85 7.63
N LEU A 199 -14.21 8.52 8.47
CA LEU A 199 -13.97 7.12 8.83
C LEU A 199 -15.16 6.49 9.57
N GLU A 200 -15.65 7.13 10.63
CA GLU A 200 -16.77 6.59 11.41
C GLU A 200 -18.13 6.75 10.70
N PRO A 201 -18.54 7.95 10.23
CA PRO A 201 -19.90 8.11 9.69
C PRO A 201 -20.09 7.65 8.24
N VAL A 202 -19.05 7.68 7.40
CA VAL A 202 -19.16 7.36 5.97
C VAL A 202 -18.62 5.98 5.66
N TRP A 203 -17.40 5.68 6.10
CA TRP A 203 -16.74 4.43 5.76
C TRP A 203 -17.25 3.26 6.59
N LEU A 204 -17.24 3.37 7.91
CA LEU A 204 -17.62 2.28 8.82
C LEU A 204 -19.13 2.27 9.13
N GLY A 205 -19.72 3.43 9.39
CA GLY A 205 -21.07 3.53 9.95
C GLY A 205 -21.14 3.26 11.47
N CYS A 206 -19.99 3.21 12.15
CA CYS A 206 -19.86 3.00 13.58
C CYS A 206 -18.52 3.56 14.12
N THR A 207 -18.30 3.40 15.42
CA THR A 207 -17.03 3.77 16.05
C THR A 207 -15.91 2.80 15.65
N ILE A 208 -14.67 3.29 15.67
CA ILE A 208 -13.48 2.45 15.43
C ILE A 208 -13.43 1.30 16.44
N GLU A 209 -13.78 1.56 17.70
CA GLU A 209 -13.76 0.56 18.77
C GLU A 209 -14.68 -0.61 18.45
N ARG A 210 -15.91 -0.36 17.98
CA ARG A 210 -16.83 -1.43 17.55
C ARG A 210 -16.25 -2.19 16.37
N TYR A 211 -15.71 -1.51 15.36
CA TYR A 211 -15.12 -2.17 14.19
C TYR A 211 -13.95 -3.11 14.56
N LEU A 212 -13.12 -2.71 15.53
CA LEU A 212 -11.95 -3.51 15.95
C LEU A 212 -12.31 -4.82 16.68
N GLU A 213 -13.56 -4.98 17.11
CA GLU A 213 -14.04 -6.24 17.71
C GLU A 213 -14.25 -7.34 16.66
N ILE A 214 -14.35 -7.01 15.37
CA ILE A 214 -14.48 -7.99 14.27
C ILE A 214 -13.17 -8.79 14.15
N LYS A 215 -13.23 -10.12 14.30
CA LYS A 215 -12.05 -11.00 14.22
C LYS A 215 -12.11 -12.01 13.08
N SER A 216 -13.27 -12.19 12.46
CA SER A 216 -13.49 -13.16 11.39
C SER A 216 -14.40 -12.61 10.29
N TRP A 217 -14.48 -13.36 9.18
CA TRP A 217 -15.43 -13.05 8.12
C TRP A 217 -16.88 -13.20 8.57
N ASP A 218 -17.17 -14.20 9.42
CA ASP A 218 -18.51 -14.38 9.98
C ASP A 218 -18.90 -13.21 10.89
N ASP A 219 -17.96 -12.69 11.69
CA ASP A 219 -18.16 -11.47 12.48
C ASP A 219 -18.43 -10.26 11.59
N MET A 220 -17.75 -10.16 10.44
CA MET A 220 -17.95 -9.06 9.48
C MET A 220 -19.35 -9.12 8.86
N LEU A 221 -19.83 -10.31 8.51
CA LEU A 221 -21.18 -10.51 8.00
C LEU A 221 -22.24 -10.22 9.06
N ALA A 222 -22.00 -10.63 10.31
CA ALA A 222 -22.87 -10.31 11.44
C ALA A 222 -22.91 -8.80 11.68
N TRP A 223 -21.74 -8.15 11.73
CA TRP A 223 -21.59 -6.70 11.90
C TRP A 223 -22.40 -5.92 10.87
N MET A 224 -22.39 -6.35 9.60
CA MET A 224 -23.13 -5.68 8.53
C MET A 224 -24.66 -5.71 8.74
N GLU A 225 -25.19 -6.71 9.43
CA GLU A 225 -26.63 -6.84 9.72
C GLU A 225 -27.01 -6.32 11.12
N GLU A 226 -26.04 -5.92 11.96
CA GLU A 226 -26.30 -5.39 13.31
C GLU A 226 -27.03 -4.05 13.32
N SER A 227 -26.82 -3.21 12.32
CA SER A 227 -27.47 -1.90 12.24
C SER A 227 -27.59 -1.38 10.81
N GLU A 228 -28.59 -0.53 10.59
CA GLU A 228 -28.77 0.16 9.32
C GLU A 228 -27.58 1.08 8.98
N SER A 229 -26.88 1.64 9.96
CA SER A 229 -25.72 2.50 9.69
C SER A 229 -24.53 1.68 9.18
N HIS A 230 -24.29 0.48 9.71
CA HIS A 230 -23.25 -0.43 9.19
C HIS A 230 -23.59 -0.87 7.76
N LYS A 231 -24.83 -1.29 7.52
CA LYS A 231 -25.29 -1.79 6.22
C LYS A 231 -25.24 -0.72 5.13
N ASN A 232 -25.52 0.53 5.51
CA ASN A 232 -25.54 1.68 4.63
C ASN A 232 -24.24 2.48 4.64
N SER A 233 -23.17 2.04 5.31
CA SER A 233 -21.84 2.63 5.17
C SER A 233 -21.19 2.22 3.84
N ASP A 234 -20.11 2.89 3.45
CA ASP A 234 -19.40 2.54 2.22
C ASP A 234 -18.67 1.19 2.32
N LEU A 235 -18.20 0.78 3.50
CA LEU A 235 -17.69 -0.57 3.70
C LEU A 235 -18.80 -1.62 3.61
N GLY A 236 -19.96 -1.35 4.23
CA GLY A 236 -21.12 -2.24 4.13
C GLY A 236 -21.62 -2.39 2.69
N LEU A 237 -21.71 -1.29 1.95
CA LEU A 237 -22.05 -1.33 0.52
C LEU A 237 -20.97 -2.05 -0.31
N LEU A 238 -19.68 -1.85 -0.02
CA LEU A 238 -18.58 -2.54 -0.70
C LEU A 238 -18.70 -4.06 -0.57
N ILE A 239 -18.97 -4.54 0.65
CA ILE A 239 -19.13 -5.98 0.89
C ILE A 239 -20.34 -6.51 0.12
N ARG A 240 -21.51 -5.88 0.26
CA ARG A 240 -22.75 -6.35 -0.39
C ARG A 240 -22.66 -6.30 -1.92
N ALA A 241 -22.22 -5.16 -2.46
CA ALA A 241 -22.06 -5.00 -3.90
C ALA A 241 -20.95 -5.91 -4.42
N GLY A 242 -19.87 -6.10 -3.66
CA GLY A 242 -18.78 -7.01 -4.01
C GLY A 242 -19.28 -8.45 -4.21
N LEU A 243 -20.06 -8.97 -3.26
CA LEU A 243 -20.68 -10.30 -3.37
C LEU A 243 -21.70 -10.36 -4.52
N GLU A 244 -22.58 -9.37 -4.65
CA GLU A 244 -23.60 -9.33 -5.71
C GLU A 244 -22.99 -9.26 -7.12
N PHE A 245 -21.88 -8.53 -7.26
CA PHE A 245 -21.16 -8.33 -8.51
C PHE A 245 -20.19 -9.49 -8.79
N GLY A 246 -20.04 -10.43 -7.85
CA GLY A 246 -19.19 -11.61 -7.94
C GLY A 246 -17.70 -11.33 -7.76
N LEU A 247 -17.33 -10.21 -7.13
CA LEU A 247 -15.94 -9.81 -6.93
C LEU A 247 -15.16 -10.81 -6.04
N ASP A 248 -15.85 -11.48 -5.12
CA ASP A 248 -15.31 -12.55 -4.26
C ASP A 248 -14.91 -13.82 -5.05
N THR A 249 -15.40 -13.95 -6.28
CA THR A 249 -15.08 -15.09 -7.15
C THR A 249 -13.84 -14.86 -8.01
N PHE A 250 -13.39 -13.60 -8.13
CA PHE A 250 -12.21 -13.22 -8.91
C PHE A 250 -10.97 -13.12 -8.04
N GLY A 251 -9.80 -13.38 -8.62
CA GLY A 251 -8.53 -12.97 -8.01
C GLY A 251 -8.21 -13.60 -6.64
N LYS A 252 -8.72 -14.80 -6.33
CA LYS A 252 -8.48 -15.51 -5.05
C LYS A 252 -7.00 -15.69 -4.67
N GLY A 253 -6.08 -15.42 -5.60
CA GLY A 253 -4.65 -15.56 -5.40
C GLY A 253 -4.22 -17.01 -5.29
N VAL A 254 -3.05 -17.23 -4.71
CA VAL A 254 -2.43 -18.56 -4.56
C VAL A 254 -2.48 -19.07 -3.11
N GLY A 255 -3.21 -18.38 -2.23
CA GLY A 255 -3.33 -18.74 -0.81
C GLY A 255 -2.06 -18.52 0.03
N LYS A 256 -1.04 -17.85 -0.51
CA LYS A 256 0.22 -17.55 0.18
C LYS A 256 0.35 -16.06 0.44
N PHE A 257 0.81 -15.68 1.64
CA PHE A 257 0.92 -14.29 2.06
C PHE A 257 2.25 -14.01 2.74
N LEU A 258 2.84 -12.85 2.49
CA LEU A 258 4.08 -12.39 3.08
C LEU A 258 3.90 -10.98 3.63
N ALA A 259 4.36 -10.75 4.85
CA ALA A 259 4.41 -9.42 5.45
C ALA A 259 5.76 -9.22 6.17
N PHE A 260 6.39 -8.08 5.93
CA PHE A 260 7.62 -7.69 6.65
C PHE A 260 7.31 -7.05 8.01
N GLY A 261 6.02 -6.87 8.31
CA GLY A 261 5.53 -6.17 9.49
C GLY A 261 5.81 -4.66 9.45
N THR A 262 5.04 -3.93 10.25
CA THR A 262 5.11 -2.47 10.32
C THR A 262 5.01 -1.97 11.76
N TYR A 263 5.50 -0.75 11.96
CA TYR A 263 5.66 -0.05 13.25
C TYR A 263 6.61 -0.78 14.22
N LEU A 264 7.60 -0.05 14.72
CA LEU A 264 8.60 -0.58 15.64
C LEU A 264 8.31 -0.04 17.04
N HIS A 265 8.34 -0.92 18.04
CA HIS A 265 8.11 -0.57 19.42
C HIS A 265 9.22 0.37 19.92
N LYS A 266 8.81 1.52 20.44
CA LYS A 266 9.68 2.63 20.84
C LYS A 266 10.72 2.29 21.92
N ASP A 267 10.54 1.17 22.62
CA ASP A 267 11.44 0.71 23.68
C ASP A 267 12.25 -0.54 23.30
N LEU A 268 11.86 -1.24 22.23
CA LEU A 268 12.50 -2.50 21.83
C LEU A 268 13.48 -2.32 20.66
N TYR A 269 13.37 -1.23 19.89
CA TYR A 269 14.18 -0.99 18.70
C TYR A 269 15.10 0.23 18.80
N ASN A 270 15.50 0.60 20.02
CA ASN A 270 16.39 1.76 20.25
C ASN A 270 17.82 1.54 19.73
N ASN A 271 18.23 0.29 19.53
CA ASN A 271 19.50 -0.10 18.89
C ASN A 271 19.16 -1.01 17.69
N PRO A 272 18.95 -0.44 16.49
CA PRO A 272 18.49 -1.19 15.31
C PRO A 272 19.45 -2.31 14.91
N THR A 273 18.92 -3.52 14.78
CA THR A 273 19.62 -4.71 14.30
C THR A 273 18.67 -5.52 13.42
N ILE A 274 19.23 -6.31 12.50
CA ILE A 274 18.43 -7.18 11.64
C ILE A 274 17.71 -8.23 12.48
N GLU A 275 18.45 -8.86 13.41
CA GLU A 275 17.99 -9.95 14.27
C GLU A 275 16.96 -9.48 15.30
N GLY A 276 17.09 -8.24 15.78
CA GLY A 276 16.18 -7.66 16.77
C GLY A 276 14.88 -7.13 16.16
N ARG A 277 14.81 -6.93 14.83
CA ARG A 277 13.69 -6.24 14.18
C ARG A 277 12.36 -6.96 14.37
N ASN A 278 12.30 -8.26 14.08
CA ASN A 278 11.04 -9.02 14.18
C ASN A 278 10.42 -8.93 15.59
N LYS A 279 11.26 -9.04 16.63
CA LYS A 279 10.82 -8.96 18.04
C LYS A 279 10.31 -7.58 18.46
N ALA A 280 10.71 -6.54 17.73
CA ALA A 280 10.31 -5.18 18.02
C ALA A 280 9.07 -4.71 17.22
N LEU A 281 8.55 -5.52 16.30
CA LEU A 281 7.39 -5.14 15.50
C LEU A 281 6.11 -5.10 16.35
N ILE A 282 5.31 -4.05 16.15
CA ILE A 282 3.95 -3.96 16.70
C ILE A 282 2.97 -4.70 15.79
N SER A 283 3.07 -4.49 14.46
CA SER A 283 2.39 -5.32 13.48
C SER A 283 3.36 -6.37 12.97
N SER A 284 3.13 -7.62 13.34
CA SER A 284 4.04 -8.74 13.11
C SER A 284 4.40 -8.95 11.64
N SER A 285 5.62 -9.42 11.41
CA SER A 285 6.05 -10.01 10.14
C SER A 285 5.66 -11.48 10.07
N GLY A 286 5.80 -12.09 8.89
CA GLY A 286 5.66 -13.53 8.72
C GLY A 286 5.33 -13.93 7.29
N PHE A 287 5.43 -15.23 7.04
CA PHE A 287 5.02 -15.87 5.80
C PHE A 287 3.98 -16.95 6.09
N PHE A 288 2.85 -16.89 5.40
CA PHE A 288 1.82 -17.94 5.43
C PHE A 288 1.87 -18.70 4.10
N ASP A 289 2.10 -20.01 4.16
CA ASP A 289 2.31 -20.86 2.99
C ASP A 289 1.02 -21.47 2.40
N GLY A 290 -0.13 -21.15 2.99
CA GLY A 290 -1.44 -21.75 2.68
C GLY A 290 -1.98 -22.63 3.79
N GLU A 291 -1.11 -23.12 4.68
CA GLU A 291 -1.45 -24.03 5.77
C GLU A 291 -0.89 -23.54 7.11
N ASN A 292 0.37 -23.12 7.14
CA ASN A 292 1.11 -22.76 8.34
C ASN A 292 1.70 -21.36 8.23
N TRP A 293 1.77 -20.70 9.39
CA TRP A 293 2.54 -19.47 9.55
C TRP A 293 3.99 -19.79 9.90
N HIS A 294 4.90 -19.03 9.30
CA HIS A 294 6.34 -19.11 9.48
C HIS A 294 6.90 -17.74 9.87
N GLU A 295 7.90 -17.75 10.75
CA GLU A 295 8.65 -16.53 11.06
C GLU A 295 9.35 -16.02 9.79
N PHE A 296 9.29 -14.71 9.58
CA PHE A 296 9.92 -14.08 8.43
C PHE A 296 11.44 -14.09 8.56
N ASP A 297 12.11 -14.66 7.55
CA ASP A 297 13.56 -14.71 7.40
C ASP A 297 13.94 -14.06 6.07
N HIS A 298 14.62 -12.91 6.14
CA HIS A 298 14.97 -12.15 4.95
C HIS A 298 15.99 -12.88 4.06
N LEU A 299 16.81 -13.78 4.63
CA LEU A 299 17.81 -14.53 3.87
C LEU A 299 17.18 -15.54 2.89
N LYS A 300 15.87 -15.78 3.00
CA LYS A 300 15.09 -16.59 2.05
C LYS A 300 14.49 -15.79 0.90
N VAL A 301 14.67 -14.46 0.90
CA VAL A 301 14.22 -13.60 -0.20
C VAL A 301 15.19 -13.75 -1.37
N SER A 302 14.64 -13.92 -2.57
CA SER A 302 15.40 -13.93 -3.81
C SER A 302 14.60 -13.28 -4.94
N GLU A 303 15.30 -12.69 -5.92
CA GLU A 303 14.67 -12.11 -7.10
C GLU A 303 15.00 -12.94 -8.35
N HIS A 304 13.95 -13.39 -9.04
CA HIS A 304 14.07 -14.12 -10.29
C HIS A 304 13.95 -13.17 -11.48
N VAL A 305 14.92 -13.24 -12.39
CA VAL A 305 15.09 -12.35 -13.54
C VAL A 305 14.91 -13.05 -14.88
N LYS A 306 14.66 -14.37 -14.90
CA LYS A 306 14.48 -15.16 -16.13
C LYS A 306 13.44 -14.58 -17.10
N HIS A 307 12.42 -13.90 -16.57
CA HIS A 307 11.34 -13.27 -17.35
C HIS A 307 11.37 -11.74 -17.24
N SER A 308 12.55 -11.17 -16.95
CA SER A 308 12.80 -9.74 -16.77
C SER A 308 13.84 -9.25 -17.77
N TRP A 309 13.86 -7.95 -18.07
CA TRP A 309 14.79 -7.37 -19.04
C TRP A 309 16.10 -6.92 -18.39
N TYR A 310 16.92 -7.87 -17.98
CA TYR A 310 18.28 -7.63 -17.45
C TYR A 310 19.33 -8.48 -18.17
N ASN A 311 20.50 -7.91 -18.47
CA ASN A 311 21.57 -8.60 -19.20
C ASN A 311 22.59 -9.29 -18.30
N ASN A 312 22.68 -8.90 -17.02
CA ASN A 312 23.82 -9.22 -16.15
C ASN A 312 23.40 -9.74 -14.77
N GLN A 313 22.17 -10.24 -14.64
CA GLN A 313 21.63 -10.76 -13.39
C GLN A 313 21.55 -12.29 -13.46
N GLU A 314 22.09 -12.98 -12.46
CA GLU A 314 21.82 -14.41 -12.25
C GLU A 314 20.43 -14.57 -11.62
N ASP A 315 19.75 -15.70 -11.92
CA ASP A 315 18.37 -15.92 -11.48
C ASP A 315 18.33 -16.40 -10.03
N GLY A 316 17.47 -15.79 -9.20
CA GLY A 316 17.20 -16.25 -7.84
C GLY A 316 18.28 -15.85 -6.82
N LEU A 317 18.98 -14.73 -7.04
CA LEU A 317 19.91 -14.17 -6.06
C LEU A 317 19.18 -13.45 -4.94
N HIS A 318 19.80 -13.39 -3.75
CA HIS A 318 19.34 -12.51 -2.67
C HIS A 318 19.71 -11.06 -2.99
N PRO A 319 18.91 -10.04 -2.62
CA PRO A 319 19.16 -8.64 -2.98
C PRO A 319 20.52 -8.05 -2.55
N TRP A 320 21.23 -8.67 -1.60
CA TRP A 320 22.60 -8.28 -1.24
C TRP A 320 23.67 -8.79 -2.20
N ASP A 321 23.40 -9.88 -2.89
CA ASP A 321 24.35 -10.57 -3.78
C ASP A 321 24.16 -10.18 -5.25
N GLU A 322 23.09 -9.43 -5.55
CA GLU A 322 22.79 -8.97 -6.90
C GLU A 322 23.80 -7.94 -7.41
N PRO A 323 24.32 -8.10 -8.65
CA PRO A 323 25.03 -7.02 -9.31
C PRO A 323 24.11 -5.83 -9.60
N LEU A 324 24.69 -4.66 -9.87
CA LEU A 324 23.91 -3.50 -10.31
C LEU A 324 23.19 -3.81 -11.64
N PRO A 325 21.89 -3.48 -11.79
CA PRO A 325 21.13 -3.90 -12.96
C PRO A 325 21.60 -3.20 -14.24
N THR A 326 21.82 -4.01 -15.28
CA THR A 326 22.00 -3.54 -16.66
C THR A 326 20.75 -3.88 -17.46
N PRO A 327 19.92 -2.88 -17.82
CA PRO A 327 18.69 -3.14 -18.53
C PRO A 327 18.98 -3.77 -19.90
N ALA A 328 18.21 -4.80 -20.23
CA ALA A 328 18.15 -5.36 -21.57
C ALA A 328 17.17 -4.56 -22.43
N LYS A 329 17.29 -4.68 -23.76
CA LYS A 329 16.31 -4.09 -24.67
C LYS A 329 14.98 -4.83 -24.48
N SER A 330 13.97 -4.13 -23.97
CA SER A 330 12.60 -4.66 -23.90
C SER A 330 11.91 -4.61 -25.26
N GLN A 331 10.87 -5.44 -25.40
CA GLN A 331 9.89 -5.35 -26.48
C GLN A 331 8.55 -4.98 -25.86
N THR A 332 7.62 -4.43 -26.64
CA THR A 332 6.28 -4.22 -26.11
C THR A 332 5.58 -5.56 -25.95
N LEU A 333 4.72 -5.68 -24.95
CA LEU A 333 3.98 -6.92 -24.70
C LEU A 333 3.07 -7.32 -25.89
N HIS A 334 2.75 -6.35 -26.75
CA HIS A 334 1.95 -6.55 -27.95
C HIS A 334 2.74 -7.18 -29.09
N ASP A 335 4.04 -6.88 -29.18
CA ASP A 335 4.93 -7.39 -30.22
C ASP A 335 5.51 -8.77 -29.87
N SER A 336 5.27 -9.26 -28.65
CA SER A 336 5.79 -10.53 -28.10
C SER A 336 4.83 -11.72 -28.17
#